data_AF-A0AA50DFH3-F1
#
_entry.id   AF-A0AA50DFH3-F1
#
_cell.length_a   1.000
_cell.length_b   1.000
_cell.length_c   1.000
_cell.angle_alpha   90.00
_cell.angle_beta   90.00
_cell.angle_gamma   90.00
#
_symmetry.space_group_name_H-M   'P 1'
#
loop_
_entity.id
_entity.type
_entity.pdbx_description
1 polymer ?
#
loop_
_entity_poly.entity_id
_entity_poly.type
_entity_poly.pdbx_seq_one_letter_code
_entity_poly.pdbx_strand_id
1 'polypeptide(L)'
;MIIGNEEYLFTRGSDVVRDGMFLEVEKNGGGKHQIIAEVFYSDLSGEFTFSCFVEDAPLKVIEALIKQAKDLLPPVDSYKS
;
A
#
# COMPACT_ATOMS: atom_id res chain seq x y z
N MET A 1 -5.73 -1.68 -11.24
CA MET A 1 -5.63 -0.35 -11.90
C MET A 1 -4.80 -0.53 -13.16
N ILE A 2 -5.21 0.07 -14.29
CA ILE A 2 -4.46 -0.03 -15.54
C ILE A 2 -3.85 1.34 -15.87
N ILE A 3 -2.55 1.37 -16.17
CA ILE A 3 -1.85 2.56 -16.68
C ILE A 3 -1.08 2.15 -17.94
N GLY A 4 -1.44 2.74 -19.08
CA GLY A 4 -0.94 2.28 -20.38
C GLY A 4 -1.37 0.83 -20.63
N ASN A 5 -0.39 -0.06 -20.82
CA ASN A 5 -0.61 -1.50 -21.01
C ASN A 5 -0.26 -2.32 -19.76
N GLU A 6 0.00 -1.66 -18.63
CA GLU A 6 0.44 -2.32 -17.40
C GLU A 6 -0.68 -2.35 -16.38
N GLU A 7 -0.88 -3.52 -15.77
CA GLU A 7 -1.82 -3.72 -14.68
C GLU A 7 -1.11 -3.65 -13.34
N TYR A 8 -1.75 -2.95 -12.40
CA TYR A 8 -1.31 -2.77 -11.03
C TYR A 8 -2.38 -3.28 -10.08
N LEU A 9 -2.01 -4.15 -9.14
CA LEU A 9 -2.89 -4.73 -8.15
C LEU A 9 -2.57 -4.17 -6.78
N PHE A 10 -3.60 -3.87 -5.99
CA PHE A 10 -3.47 -3.34 -4.64
C PHE A 10 -3.92 -4.39 -3.65
N THR A 11 -3.06 -4.70 -2.69
CA THR A 11 -3.33 -5.71 -1.65
C THR A 11 -3.24 -5.04 -0.29
N ARG A 12 -4.28 -5.21 0.53
CA ARG A 12 -4.32 -4.72 1.91
C ARG A 12 -4.18 -5.90 2.87
N GLY A 13 -3.40 -5.74 3.93
CA GLY A 13 -3.25 -6.75 4.97
C GLY A 13 -2.95 -6.17 6.34
N SER A 14 -3.07 -7.02 7.35
CA SER A 14 -2.55 -6.76 8.70
C SER A 14 -1.14 -7.35 8.79
N ASP A 15 -0.25 -6.64 9.48
CA ASP A 15 1.09 -7.08 9.79
C ASP A 15 1.25 -7.23 11.30
N VAL A 16 1.14 -8.46 11.79
CA VAL A 16 1.26 -8.81 13.21
C VAL A 16 2.69 -8.60 13.73
N VAL A 17 3.70 -8.63 12.86
CA VAL A 17 5.11 -8.50 13.25
C VAL A 17 5.48 -7.03 13.44
N ARG A 18 4.99 -6.14 12.56
CA ARG A 18 5.19 -4.69 12.65
C ARG A 18 4.11 -3.97 13.46
N ASP A 19 3.11 -4.71 13.95
CA ASP A 19 1.95 -4.22 14.71
C ASP A 19 1.26 -3.05 13.99
N GLY A 20 0.62 -3.40 12.86
CA GLY A 20 -0.06 -2.43 12.03
C GLY A 20 -0.72 -3.02 10.79
N MET A 21 -0.94 -2.16 9.80
CA MET A 21 -1.62 -2.49 8.56
C MET A 21 -0.84 -1.97 7.36
N PHE A 22 -0.87 -2.70 6.25
CA PHE A 22 -0.23 -2.29 5.00
C PHE A 22 -1.21 -2.25 3.85
N LEU A 23 -0.90 -1.40 2.89
CA LEU A 23 -1.43 -1.44 1.54
C LEU A 23 -0.23 -1.45 0.61
N GLU A 24 -0.07 -2.50 -0.17
CA GLU A 24 0.98 -2.63 -1.18
C GLU A 24 0.40 -2.54 -2.58
N VAL A 25 1.24 -2.12 -3.52
CA VAL A 25 0.93 -2.18 -4.95
C VAL A 25 1.98 -3.01 -5.67
N GLU A 26 1.50 -3.96 -6.46
CA GLU A 26 2.33 -4.81 -7.30
C GLU A 26 1.97 -4.63 -8.78
N LYS A 27 2.95 -4.85 -9.64
CA LYS A 27 2.74 -4.89 -11.09
C LYS A 27 2.43 -6.31 -11.52
N ASN A 28 1.29 -6.48 -12.19
CA ASN A 28 0.88 -7.76 -12.77
C ASN A 28 1.37 -7.83 -14.23
N GLY A 29 2.41 -8.61 -14.49
CA GLY A 29 2.96 -8.78 -15.83
C GLY A 29 3.82 -10.04 -15.99
N GLY A 30 3.47 -10.89 -16.96
CA GLY A 30 4.33 -11.99 -17.42
C GLY A 30 4.58 -13.12 -16.41
N GLY A 31 3.69 -13.33 -15.43
CA GLY A 31 3.80 -14.41 -14.45
C GLY A 31 4.76 -14.14 -13.28
N LYS A 32 5.24 -12.90 -13.14
CA LYS A 32 5.98 -12.44 -11.96
C LYS A 32 5.23 -11.30 -11.28
N HIS A 33 5.00 -11.47 -9.98
CA HIS A 33 4.50 -10.42 -9.11
C HIS A 33 5.69 -9.62 -8.60
N GLN A 34 5.77 -8.34 -8.96
CA GLN A 34 6.79 -7.42 -8.44
C GLN A 34 6.09 -6.37 -7.59
N ILE A 35 6.38 -6.37 -6.29
CA ILE A 35 5.94 -5.30 -5.39
C ILE A 35 6.69 -4.03 -5.77
N ILE A 36 5.95 -2.97 -6.04
CA ILE A 36 6.46 -1.67 -6.48
C ILE A 36 6.64 -0.74 -5.28
N ALA A 37 5.62 -0.66 -4.43
CA ALA A 37 5.64 0.19 -3.25
C ALA A 37 4.65 -0.30 -2.18
N GLU A 38 4.87 0.16 -0.95
CA GLU A 38 4.02 -0.09 0.22
C GLU A 38 3.75 1.22 0.95
N VAL A 39 2.51 1.39 1.43
CA VAL A 39 2.20 2.31 2.52
C VAL A 39 1.83 1.47 3.74
N PHE A 40 2.51 1.74 4.85
CA PHE A 40 2.30 1.08 6.13
C PHE A 40 1.76 2.08 7.15
N TYR A 41 0.76 1.67 7.92
CA TYR A 41 0.27 2.37 9.10
C TYR A 41 0.65 1.56 10.34
N SER A 42 1.33 2.18 11.31
CA SER A 42 1.68 1.53 12.58
C SER A 42 0.61 1.77 13.64
N ASP A 43 0.10 0.70 14.26
CA ASP A 43 -0.82 0.81 15.40
C ASP A 43 -0.10 1.33 16.66
N LEU A 44 1.23 1.13 16.74
CA LEU A 44 2.06 1.60 17.86
C LEU A 44 2.28 3.12 17.86
N SER A 45 2.59 3.71 16.71
CA SER A 45 2.91 5.14 16.60
C SER A 45 1.79 5.99 16.02
N GLY A 46 0.83 5.39 15.32
CA GLY A 46 -0.21 6.11 14.59
C GLY A 46 0.29 6.79 13.31
N GLU A 47 1.50 6.45 12.85
CA GLU A 47 2.16 7.11 11.72
C GLU A 47 2.09 6.28 10.43
N PHE A 48 2.07 6.99 9.30
CA PHE A 48 2.20 6.39 7.98
C PHE A 48 3.65 6.41 7.50
N THR A 49 4.12 5.30 6.96
CA THR A 49 5.40 5.21 6.25
C THR A 49 5.16 4.78 4.81
N PHE A 50 5.93 5.34 3.88
CA PHE A 50 5.94 4.97 2.48
C PHE A 50 7.29 4.37 2.10
N SER A 51 7.27 3.23 1.42
CA SER A 51 8.44 2.55 0.90
C SER A 51 8.27 2.30 -0.59
N CYS A 52 9.26 2.69 -1.41
CA CYS A 52 9.31 2.37 -2.83
C CYS A 52 10.46 1.39 -3.09
N PHE A 53 10.17 0.29 -3.77
CA PHE A 53 11.12 -0.81 -3.98
C PHE A 53 11.70 -0.83 -5.40
N VAL A 54 11.29 0.11 -6.25
CA VAL A 54 11.79 0.30 -7.62
C VAL A 54 12.21 1.75 -7.83
N GLU A 55 13.11 1.99 -8.78
CA GLU A 55 13.65 3.33 -9.06
C GLU A 55 12.62 4.25 -9.74
N ASP A 56 11.91 3.76 -10.77
CA ASP A 56 11.04 4.58 -11.63
C ASP A 56 9.57 4.15 -11.56
N ALA A 57 8.97 4.18 -10.37
CA ALA A 57 7.54 3.89 -10.22
C ALA A 57 6.68 5.00 -10.87
N PRO A 58 5.62 4.69 -11.64
CA PRO A 58 4.77 5.73 -12.21
C PRO A 58 4.06 6.53 -11.12
N LEU A 59 4.23 7.86 -11.15
CA LEU A 59 3.70 8.76 -10.11
C LEU A 59 2.21 8.55 -9.84
N LYS A 60 1.41 8.33 -10.90
CA LYS A 60 -0.03 8.10 -10.80
C LYS A 60 -0.39 6.83 -10.00
N VAL A 61 0.46 5.79 -10.01
CA VAL A 61 0.28 4.59 -9.16
C VAL A 61 0.55 4.95 -7.70
N ILE A 62 1.63 5.70 -7.45
CA ILE A 62 2.02 6.12 -6.10
C ILE A 62 0.96 7.03 -5.48
N GLU A 63 0.43 8.00 -6.23
CA GLU A 63 -0.67 8.86 -5.78
C GLU A 63 -1.92 8.04 -5.46
N ALA A 64 -2.27 7.06 -6.31
CA ALA A 64 -3.39 6.16 -6.06
C ALA A 64 -3.17 5.27 -4.83
N LEU A 65 -1.94 4.81 -4.59
CA LEU A 65 -1.58 4.05 -3.40
C LEU A 65 -1.75 4.90 -2.14
N ILE A 66 -1.16 6.09 -2.11
CA ILE A 66 -1.22 6.98 -0.94
C ILE A 66 -2.66 7.39 -0.65
N LYS A 67 -3.44 7.74 -1.68
CA LYS A 67 -4.86 8.07 -1.51
C LYS A 67 -5.62 6.90 -0.90
N GLN A 68 -5.51 5.71 -1.48
CA GLN A 68 -6.19 4.51 -0.97
C GLN A 68 -5.72 4.15 0.43
N ALA A 69 -4.42 4.26 0.73
CA ALA A 69 -3.90 3.95 2.05
C ALA A 69 -4.49 4.88 3.11
N LYS A 70 -4.63 6.19 2.83
CA LYS A 70 -5.30 7.13 3.75
C LYS A 70 -6.80 6.84 3.92
N ASP A 71 -7.45 6.31 2.89
CA ASP A 71 -8.87 5.96 2.92
C ASP A 71 -9.11 4.58 3.59
N LEU A 72 -8.13 3.68 3.54
CA LEU A 72 -8.26 2.25 3.89
C LEU A 72 -7.44 1.82 5.12
N LEU A 73 -6.48 2.64 5.56
CA LEU A 73 -5.64 2.45 6.73
C LEU A 73 -5.70 3.70 7.61
N PRO A 74 -5.75 3.57 8.94
CA PRO A 74 -6.71 2.71 9.62
C PRO A 74 -8.12 3.36 9.53
N PRO A 75 -9.19 2.62 9.25
CA PRO A 75 -10.51 3.14 9.62
C PRO A 75 -11.37 2.00 10.18
N VAL A 76 -11.92 2.04 11.41
CA VAL A 76 -12.66 3.09 12.13
C VAL A 76 -12.62 2.82 13.64
N ASP A 77 -12.65 3.89 14.46
CA ASP A 77 -12.94 3.97 15.91
C ASP A 77 -13.24 2.64 16.65
N SER A 78 -12.21 1.86 16.97
CA SER A 78 -12.34 0.70 17.88
C SER A 78 -11.82 0.98 19.30
N TYR A 79 -11.19 2.13 19.54
CA TYR A 79 -10.76 2.54 20.88
C TYR A 79 -11.87 3.31 21.61
N LYS A 80 -13.01 2.64 21.85
CA LYS A 80 -13.88 2.96 22.98
C LYS A 80 -14.11 1.70 23.81
N SER A 81 -13.28 1.53 24.83
CA SER A 81 -13.59 0.80 26.06
C SER A 81 -12.64 1.23 27.15
#